data_AF-A0AA95MWG2-F1
#
_entry.id   AF-A0AA95MWG2-F1
#
_cell.length_a   1.000
_cell.length_b   1.000
_cell.length_c   1.000
_cell.angle_alpha   90.00
_cell.angle_beta   90.00
_cell.angle_gamma   90.00
#
_symmetry.space_group_name_H-M   'P 1'
#
loop_
_entity.id
_entity.type
_entity.pdbx_description
1 polymer ?
#
loop_
_entity_poly.entity_id
_entity_poly.type
_entity_poly.pdbx_seq_one_letter_code
_entity_poly.pdbx_strand_id
1 'polypeptide(L)'
;MMKAKNEQGYALLSVLLILTIFMILFLSFIGQAFSSVKQNRLIEKNSQSVALAEMGIKHYQVAVQNIYAANLSRISNEVKQQITTDRLPGGTQKSEAVYVELAVSKMKQAIKTGLANEVSLVGINGKANASFSLHSIDYFESTKEDKILIKVEGNENGKKTILSSEMSFAPIISGLVTSGGSLYIPPTFTTISEPNPNVPIYCKDPASIGSCTSILVTSATKTFYDKLNNTSNKTIYSRGDLTLDAPANANNMSYVTIHSDKSLTIGGNVQNASKVTIETIGNLNIIGHFRLLSGSTVHVKGNVDITKNLRLDPGSKMCVNGTLDAKKVQMKGGILVIKSNVTETEWGKQCGKSPTLTVEWGDKVYNNVNYEY
;
A
#
# COMPACT_ATOMS: atom_id res chain seq x y z
N MET A 1 -12.79 58.20 -104.46
CA MET A 1 -12.16 58.88 -103.31
C MET A 1 -12.68 58.22 -102.03
N MET A 2 -11.94 57.29 -101.45
CA MET A 2 -12.37 56.58 -100.23
C MET A 2 -12.03 57.44 -99.01
N LYS A 3 -13.07 57.87 -98.27
CA LYS A 3 -12.92 58.48 -96.96
C LYS A 3 -12.34 57.44 -96.01
N ALA A 4 -11.07 57.59 -95.63
CA ALA A 4 -10.51 56.86 -94.48
C ALA A 4 -11.33 57.25 -93.24
N LYS A 5 -12.11 56.30 -92.71
CA LYS A 5 -12.87 56.49 -91.48
C LYS A 5 -11.88 56.55 -90.31
N ASN A 6 -11.96 57.63 -89.54
CA ASN A 6 -11.11 57.90 -88.39
C ASN A 6 -11.51 57.01 -87.20
N GLU A 7 -11.15 55.73 -87.25
CA GLU A 7 -11.42 54.72 -86.20
C GLU A 7 -10.30 54.66 -85.13
N GLN A 8 -9.26 55.51 -85.24
CA GLN A 8 -8.05 55.42 -84.40
C GLN A 8 -8.30 55.73 -82.91
N GLY A 9 -9.43 56.34 -82.55
CA GLY A 9 -9.79 56.61 -81.15
C GLY A 9 -10.33 55.41 -80.37
N TYR A 10 -11.00 54.46 -81.04
CA TYR A 10 -11.67 53.34 -80.36
C TYR A 10 -10.68 52.26 -79.91
N ALA A 11 -9.64 51.96 -80.70
CA ALA A 11 -8.65 50.95 -80.35
C ALA A 11 -7.89 51.30 -79.06
N LEU A 12 -7.53 52.58 -78.87
CA LEU A 12 -6.88 53.05 -77.65
C LEU A 12 -7.81 52.88 -76.43
N LEU A 13 -9.08 53.25 -76.58
CA LEU A 13 -10.08 53.10 -75.52
C LEU A 13 -10.30 51.63 -75.15
N SER A 14 -10.38 50.74 -76.14
CA SER A 14 -10.55 49.30 -75.92
C SER A 14 -9.34 48.68 -75.21
N VAL A 15 -8.13 49.01 -75.63
CA VAL A 15 -6.90 48.51 -74.98
C VAL A 15 -6.78 49.03 -73.55
N LEU A 16 -7.08 50.31 -73.32
CA LEU A 16 -7.09 50.89 -71.98
C LEU A 16 -8.13 50.20 -71.08
N LEU A 17 -9.34 49.98 -71.58
CA LEU A 17 -10.40 49.28 -70.85
C LEU A 17 -9.97 47.85 -70.49
N ILE A 18 -9.41 47.12 -71.45
CA ILE A 18 -8.91 45.75 -71.25
C ILE A 18 -7.81 45.74 -70.18
N LEU A 19 -6.81 46.63 -70.28
CA LEU A 19 -5.75 46.76 -69.28
C LEU A 19 -6.30 47.07 -67.88
N THR A 20 -7.31 47.93 -67.79
CA THR A 20 -7.92 48.31 -66.52
C THR A 20 -8.66 47.13 -65.89
N ILE A 21 -9.43 46.38 -66.68
CA ILE A 21 -10.14 45.17 -66.20
C ILE A 21 -9.14 44.12 -65.72
N PHE A 22 -8.08 43.85 -66.50
CA PHE A 22 -7.04 42.90 -66.10
C PHE A 22 -6.30 43.35 -64.84
N MET A 23 -6.03 44.66 -64.68
CA MET A 23 -5.41 45.19 -63.47
C MET A 23 -6.31 45.01 -62.24
N ILE A 24 -7.62 45.28 -62.34
CA ILE A 24 -8.58 45.06 -61.25
C ILE A 24 -8.63 43.58 -60.87
N LEU A 25 -8.69 42.68 -61.85
CA LEU A 25 -8.69 41.24 -61.62
C LEU A 25 -7.39 40.79 -60.92
N PHE A 26 -6.24 41.25 -61.41
CA PHE A 26 -4.93 40.91 -60.83
C PHE A 26 -4.78 41.39 -59.39
N LEU A 27 -5.18 42.65 -59.10
CA LEU A 27 -5.17 43.19 -57.74
C LEU A 27 -6.13 42.43 -56.81
N SER A 28 -7.30 42.02 -57.32
CA SER A 28 -8.25 41.19 -56.58
C SER A 28 -7.63 39.84 -56.19
N PHE A 29 -6.99 39.14 -57.14
CA PHE A 29 -6.32 37.88 -56.86
C PHE A 29 -5.16 38.02 -55.86
N ILE A 30 -4.35 39.08 -55.98
CA ILE A 30 -3.29 39.37 -55.01
C ILE A 30 -3.86 39.62 -53.61
N GLY A 31 -4.92 40.44 -53.53
CA GLY A 31 -5.60 40.73 -52.27
C GLY A 31 -6.14 39.46 -51.59
N GLN A 32 -6.78 38.58 -52.36
CA GLN A 32 -7.27 37.28 -51.89
C GLN A 32 -6.13 36.36 -51.43
N ALA A 33 -5.03 36.28 -52.20
CA ALA A 33 -3.86 35.46 -51.85
C ALA A 33 -3.22 35.92 -50.53
N PHE A 34 -3.02 37.23 -50.34
CA PHE A 34 -2.48 37.75 -49.08
C PHE A 34 -3.44 37.54 -47.89
N SER A 35 -4.75 37.67 -48.11
CA SER A 35 -5.74 37.40 -47.08
C SER A 35 -5.69 35.93 -46.64
N SER A 36 -5.64 34.99 -47.61
CA SER A 36 -5.54 33.56 -47.35
C SER A 36 -4.24 33.21 -46.60
N VAL A 37 -3.09 33.77 -47.00
CA VAL A 37 -1.81 33.54 -46.30
C VAL A 37 -1.85 34.05 -44.86
N LYS A 38 -2.49 35.20 -44.61
CA LYS A 38 -2.65 35.74 -43.25
C LYS A 38 -3.56 34.85 -42.39
N GLN A 39 -4.69 34.41 -42.94
CA GLN A 39 -5.60 33.49 -42.25
C GLN A 39 -4.93 32.16 -41.92
N ASN A 40 -4.21 31.57 -42.88
CA ASN A 40 -3.49 30.31 -42.66
C ASN A 40 -2.42 30.46 -41.56
N ARG A 41 -1.64 31.57 -41.57
CA ARG A 41 -0.67 31.84 -40.50
C ARG A 41 -1.33 32.00 -39.14
N LEU A 42 -2.51 32.62 -39.07
CA LEU A 42 -3.23 32.78 -37.80
C LEU A 42 -3.74 31.43 -37.29
N ILE A 43 -4.33 30.61 -38.16
CA ILE A 43 -4.80 29.25 -37.84
C ILE A 43 -3.62 28.38 -37.38
N GLU A 44 -2.51 28.43 -38.10
CA GLU A 44 -1.30 27.68 -37.75
C GLU A 44 -0.75 28.09 -36.38
N LYS A 45 -0.64 29.40 -36.10
CA LYS A 45 -0.23 29.90 -34.78
C LYS A 45 -1.15 29.43 -33.66
N ASN A 46 -2.47 29.49 -33.87
CA ASN A 46 -3.44 29.01 -32.89
C ASN A 46 -3.32 27.50 -32.66
N SER A 47 -3.17 26.72 -33.73
CA SER A 47 -3.01 25.27 -33.64
C SER A 47 -1.71 24.90 -32.93
N GLN A 48 -0.62 25.60 -33.23
CA GLN A 48 0.67 25.38 -32.59
C GLN A 48 0.65 25.79 -31.10
N SER A 49 0.03 26.91 -30.73
CA SER A 49 -0.08 27.29 -29.31
C SER A 49 -0.91 26.29 -28.50
N VAL A 50 -1.96 25.71 -29.08
CA VAL A 50 -2.71 24.59 -28.48
C VAL A 50 -1.82 23.37 -28.30
N ALA A 51 -1.10 22.94 -29.35
CA ALA A 51 -0.20 21.79 -29.28
C ALA A 51 0.90 21.97 -28.21
N LEU A 52 1.42 23.19 -28.05
CA LEU A 52 2.38 23.52 -26.99
C LEU A 52 1.77 23.40 -25.59
N ALA A 53 0.53 23.87 -25.41
CA ALA A 53 -0.18 23.71 -24.15
C ALA A 53 -0.43 22.22 -23.84
N GLU A 54 -0.80 21.40 -24.84
CA GLU A 54 -0.97 19.95 -24.67
C GLU A 54 0.34 19.23 -24.30
N MET A 55 1.46 19.63 -24.94
CA MET A 55 2.79 19.14 -24.57
C MET A 55 3.14 19.50 -23.13
N GLY A 56 2.86 20.73 -22.72
CA GLY A 56 3.10 21.18 -21.36
C GLY A 56 2.21 20.44 -20.34
N ILE A 57 0.93 20.19 -20.64
CA ILE A 57 0.06 19.35 -19.79
C ILE A 57 0.69 17.97 -19.58
N LYS A 58 1.14 17.29 -20.64
CA LYS A 58 1.82 16.00 -20.53
C LYS A 58 3.09 16.09 -19.69
N HIS A 59 3.89 17.13 -19.89
CA HIS A 59 5.11 17.37 -19.11
C HIS A 59 4.83 17.50 -17.61
N TYR A 60 3.90 18.37 -17.22
CA TYR A 60 3.56 18.59 -15.81
C TYR A 60 2.81 17.41 -15.18
N GLN A 61 2.01 16.66 -15.95
CA GLN A 61 1.43 15.41 -15.47
C GLN A 61 2.51 14.39 -15.08
N VAL A 62 3.55 14.23 -15.91
CA VAL A 62 4.69 13.35 -15.60
C VAL A 62 5.45 13.86 -14.37
N ALA A 63 5.67 15.18 -14.26
CA ALA A 63 6.30 15.77 -13.08
C ALA A 63 5.51 15.46 -11.80
N VAL A 64 4.18 15.63 -11.81
CA VAL A 64 3.30 15.28 -10.68
C VAL A 64 3.38 13.80 -10.34
N GLN A 65 3.34 12.91 -11.34
CA GLN A 65 3.45 11.47 -11.12
C GLN A 65 4.77 11.08 -10.47
N ASN A 66 5.88 11.69 -10.90
CA ASN A 66 7.21 11.46 -10.31
C ASN A 66 7.28 11.96 -8.86
N ILE A 67 6.75 13.16 -8.58
CA ILE A 67 6.70 13.71 -7.21
C ILE A 67 5.83 12.84 -6.31
N TYR A 68 4.66 12.42 -6.81
CA TYR A 68 3.75 11.53 -6.10
C TYR A 68 4.47 10.23 -5.73
N ALA A 69 5.03 9.52 -6.71
CA ALA A 69 5.73 8.25 -6.50
C ALA A 69 6.90 8.37 -5.52
N ALA A 70 7.71 9.45 -5.63
CA ALA A 70 8.83 9.70 -4.73
C ALA A 70 8.42 9.94 -3.27
N ASN A 71 7.18 10.37 -3.02
CA ASN A 71 6.70 10.73 -1.68
C ASN A 71 5.77 9.70 -1.04
N LEU A 72 5.31 8.69 -1.78
CA LEU A 72 4.39 7.65 -1.31
C LEU A 72 4.82 7.02 0.01
N SER A 73 6.02 6.44 0.06
CA SER A 73 6.51 5.71 1.24
C SER A 73 6.64 6.61 2.47
N ARG A 74 7.20 7.82 2.28
CA ARG A 74 7.38 8.80 3.36
C ARG A 74 6.04 9.22 3.96
N ILE A 75 5.08 9.64 3.12
CA ILE A 75 3.77 10.09 3.59
C ILE A 75 2.98 8.95 4.24
N SER A 76 3.00 7.74 3.65
CA SER A 76 2.40 6.56 4.27
C SER A 76 2.95 6.30 5.66
N ASN A 77 4.27 6.41 5.86
CA ASN A 77 4.89 6.19 7.16
C ASN A 77 4.51 7.28 8.17
N GLU A 78 4.47 8.55 7.76
CA GLU A 78 4.02 9.65 8.63
C GLU A 78 2.56 9.47 9.09
N VAL A 79 1.68 9.05 8.18
CA VAL A 79 0.27 8.78 8.49
C VAL A 79 0.15 7.57 9.43
N LYS A 80 0.91 6.49 9.18
CA LYS A 80 0.95 5.33 10.07
C LYS A 80 1.44 5.68 11.48
N GLN A 81 2.46 6.54 11.58
CA GLN A 81 2.97 7.02 12.86
C GLN A 81 1.92 7.85 13.60
N GLN A 82 1.23 8.76 12.91
CA GLN A 82 0.15 9.54 13.50
C GLN A 82 -0.99 8.64 14.02
N ILE A 83 -1.42 7.66 13.23
CA ILE A 83 -2.43 6.68 13.63
C ILE A 83 -1.99 5.92 14.89
N THR A 84 -0.72 5.53 14.96
CA THR A 84 -0.16 4.81 16.11
C THR A 84 -0.17 5.69 17.36
N THR A 85 0.26 6.95 17.25
CA THR A 85 0.25 7.92 18.36
C THR A 85 -1.16 8.21 18.85
N ASP A 86 -2.10 8.49 17.95
CA ASP A 86 -3.50 8.81 18.30
C ASP A 86 -4.22 7.61 18.95
N ARG A 87 -3.70 6.40 18.77
CA ARG A 87 -4.24 5.14 19.33
C ARG A 87 -3.49 4.63 20.57
N LEU A 88 -2.52 5.38 21.10
CA LEU A 88 -1.93 5.08 22.40
C LEU A 88 -3.00 5.17 23.52
N PRO A 89 -2.83 4.46 24.65
CA PRO A 89 -3.74 4.57 25.79
C PRO A 89 -3.92 6.03 26.22
N GLY A 90 -5.15 6.54 26.15
CA GLY A 90 -5.48 7.94 26.45
C GLY A 90 -5.50 8.89 25.24
N GLY A 91 -5.20 8.41 24.03
CA GLY A 91 -5.30 9.17 22.79
C GLY A 91 -6.74 9.29 22.26
N THR A 92 -7.00 10.34 21.49
CA THR A 92 -8.30 10.56 20.82
C THR A 92 -8.39 9.70 19.56
N GLN A 93 -9.26 8.69 19.58
CA GLN A 93 -9.53 7.86 18.39
C GLN A 93 -10.22 8.70 17.31
N LYS A 94 -9.52 8.95 16.21
CA LYS A 94 -10.07 9.62 15.02
C LYS A 94 -10.59 8.62 13.99
N SER A 95 -11.54 9.06 13.17
CA SER A 95 -12.08 8.26 12.07
C SER A 95 -11.07 8.11 10.93
N GLU A 96 -11.30 7.12 10.06
CA GLU A 96 -10.53 6.91 8.84
C GLU A 96 -10.47 8.15 7.95
N ALA A 97 -11.61 8.84 7.77
CA ALA A 97 -11.71 10.05 6.97
C ALA A 97 -10.68 11.11 7.38
N VAL A 98 -10.42 11.28 8.69
CA VAL A 98 -9.42 12.25 9.17
C VAL A 98 -8.00 11.88 8.74
N TYR A 99 -7.67 10.58 8.70
CA TYR A 99 -6.35 10.14 8.26
C TYR A 99 -6.20 10.18 6.73
N VAL A 100 -7.28 9.94 5.99
CA VAL A 100 -7.31 10.14 4.54
C VAL A 100 -7.08 11.62 4.21
N GLU A 101 -7.78 12.53 4.88
CA GLU A 101 -7.57 13.98 4.70
C GLU A 101 -6.14 14.41 5.05
N LEU A 102 -5.57 13.87 6.14
CA LEU A 102 -4.18 14.13 6.50
C LEU A 102 -3.21 13.66 5.40
N ALA A 103 -3.41 12.45 4.88
CA ALA A 103 -2.58 11.88 3.84
C ALA A 103 -2.66 12.68 2.53
N VAL A 104 -3.88 13.04 2.11
CA VAL A 104 -4.14 13.87 0.92
C VAL A 104 -3.50 15.26 1.09
N SER A 105 -3.68 15.90 2.26
CA SER A 105 -3.09 17.21 2.55
C SER A 105 -1.57 17.19 2.44
N LYS A 106 -0.91 16.19 3.05
CA LYS A 106 0.54 16.00 2.95
C LYS A 106 1.01 15.77 1.50
N MET A 107 0.24 15.01 0.72
CA MET A 107 0.57 14.76 -0.69
C MET A 107 0.40 16.01 -1.55
N LYS A 108 -0.68 16.78 -1.35
CA LYS A 108 -0.89 18.08 -2.00
C LYS A 108 0.27 19.03 -1.72
N GLN A 109 0.73 19.09 -0.47
CA GLN A 109 1.90 19.89 -0.09
C GLN A 109 3.17 19.41 -0.80
N ALA A 110 3.42 18.10 -0.84
CA ALA A 110 4.60 17.54 -1.53
C ALA A 110 4.59 17.87 -3.03
N ILE A 111 3.45 17.74 -3.69
CA ILE A 111 3.27 18.10 -5.11
C ILE A 111 3.49 19.60 -5.31
N LYS A 112 2.92 20.45 -4.44
CA LYS A 112 3.11 21.90 -4.50
C LYS A 112 4.58 22.29 -4.44
N THR A 113 5.30 21.72 -3.46
CA THR A 113 6.72 21.99 -3.26
C THR A 113 7.57 21.43 -4.41
N GLY A 114 7.26 20.24 -4.91
CA GLY A 114 8.00 19.64 -6.03
C GLY A 114 7.82 20.43 -7.33
N LEU A 115 6.61 20.90 -7.64
CA LEU A 115 6.34 21.67 -8.84
C LEU A 115 6.83 23.12 -8.76
N ALA A 116 7.12 23.66 -7.58
CA ALA A 116 7.66 25.02 -7.46
C ALA A 116 8.98 25.21 -8.22
N ASN A 117 9.73 24.12 -8.44
CA ASN A 117 10.96 24.12 -9.22
C ASN A 117 10.72 23.98 -10.75
N GLU A 118 9.52 23.57 -11.16
CA GLU A 118 9.16 23.27 -12.55
C GLU A 118 8.41 24.44 -13.22
N VAL A 119 8.08 25.52 -12.50
CA VAL A 119 7.28 26.66 -13.01
C VAL A 119 7.97 27.44 -14.14
N SER A 120 9.25 27.18 -14.39
CA SER A 120 10.02 27.90 -15.41
C SER A 120 9.47 27.72 -16.82
N LEU A 121 9.64 28.75 -17.64
CA LEU A 121 9.34 28.72 -19.06
C LEU A 121 10.19 27.64 -19.77
N VAL A 122 9.54 26.65 -20.37
CA VAL A 122 10.20 25.58 -21.13
C VAL A 122 10.19 25.96 -22.61
N GLY A 123 11.36 26.28 -23.16
CA GLY A 123 11.53 26.57 -24.58
C GLY A 123 11.54 25.33 -25.46
N ILE A 124 11.09 25.46 -26.71
CA ILE A 124 11.13 24.37 -27.69
C ILE A 124 12.36 24.46 -28.56
N ASN A 125 13.15 23.38 -28.59
CA ASN A 125 14.36 23.29 -29.41
C ASN A 125 14.03 23.57 -30.89
N GLY A 126 14.80 24.48 -31.49
CA GLY A 126 14.61 24.89 -32.88
C GLY A 126 13.51 25.94 -33.11
N LYS A 127 12.82 26.42 -32.07
CA LYS A 127 11.81 27.48 -32.16
C LYS A 127 11.99 28.53 -31.06
N ALA A 128 12.64 29.65 -31.40
CA ALA A 128 13.00 30.71 -30.44
C ALA A 128 11.81 31.36 -29.70
N ASN A 129 10.61 31.33 -30.30
CA ASN A 129 9.40 31.94 -29.75
C ASN A 129 8.29 30.93 -29.41
N ALA A 130 8.66 29.65 -29.26
CA ALA A 130 7.74 28.60 -28.85
C ALA A 130 8.10 28.11 -27.45
N SER A 131 7.13 28.10 -26.55
CA SER A 131 7.33 27.66 -25.18
C SER A 131 6.04 27.18 -24.54
N PHE A 132 6.16 26.49 -23.41
CA PHE A 132 5.06 26.30 -22.47
C PHE A 132 5.52 26.57 -21.04
N SER A 133 4.57 26.89 -20.16
CA SER A 133 4.84 27.12 -18.74
C SER A 133 3.63 26.77 -17.89
N LEU A 134 3.88 26.39 -16.64
CA LEU A 134 2.83 26.20 -15.66
C LEU A 134 2.17 27.55 -15.35
N HIS A 135 0.87 27.66 -15.59
CA HIS A 135 0.10 28.87 -15.35
C HIS A 135 -0.40 28.92 -13.90
N SER A 136 -1.06 27.86 -13.44
CA SER A 136 -1.51 27.72 -12.05
C SER A 136 -1.66 26.25 -11.64
N ILE A 137 -1.67 26.03 -10.33
CA ILE A 137 -2.05 24.76 -9.71
C ILE A 137 -3.11 25.08 -8.65
N ASP A 138 -4.29 24.50 -8.80
CA ASP A 138 -5.40 24.66 -7.87
C ASP A 138 -5.72 23.32 -7.21
N TYR A 139 -6.03 23.34 -5.91
CA TYR A 139 -6.38 22.17 -5.13
C TYR A 139 -7.86 22.22 -4.76
N PHE A 140 -8.63 21.20 -5.12
CA PHE A 140 -10.06 21.13 -4.75
C PHE A 140 -10.24 20.56 -3.34
N GLU A 141 -11.30 20.94 -2.64
CA GLU A 141 -11.59 20.49 -1.27
C GLU A 141 -12.02 19.00 -1.20
N SER A 142 -11.79 18.38 -0.03
CA SER A 142 -11.83 16.93 0.23
C SER A 142 -13.21 16.27 0.09
N THR A 143 -14.28 17.03 -0.12
CA THR A 143 -15.61 16.49 0.17
C THR A 143 -16.09 15.45 -0.84
N LYS A 144 -15.51 15.37 -2.05
CA LYS A 144 -15.79 14.26 -2.99
C LYS A 144 -14.65 13.83 -3.91
N GLU A 145 -13.63 14.64 -4.16
CA GLU A 145 -12.63 14.29 -5.18
C GLU A 145 -11.26 14.84 -4.79
N ASP A 146 -10.32 13.95 -4.46
CA ASP A 146 -8.92 14.27 -4.17
C ASP A 146 -8.17 14.74 -5.42
N LYS A 147 -8.58 15.88 -5.95
CA LYS A 147 -8.20 16.40 -7.27
C LYS A 147 -7.23 17.57 -7.17
N ILE A 148 -6.38 17.66 -8.19
CA ILE A 148 -5.54 18.81 -8.54
C ILE A 148 -5.94 19.27 -9.93
N LEU A 149 -6.13 20.57 -10.12
CA LEU A 149 -6.22 21.21 -11.43
C LEU A 149 -4.87 21.82 -11.78
N ILE A 150 -4.36 21.50 -12.96
CA ILE A 150 -3.14 22.08 -13.50
C ILE A 150 -3.54 22.90 -14.72
N LYS A 151 -3.18 24.18 -14.75
CA LYS A 151 -3.35 25.03 -15.92
C LYS A 151 -1.99 25.30 -16.56
N VAL A 152 -1.90 25.14 -17.86
CA VAL A 152 -0.65 25.28 -18.63
C VAL A 152 -0.86 26.26 -19.77
N GLU A 153 0.04 27.22 -19.89
CA GLU A 153 0.07 28.19 -21.00
C GLU A 153 1.06 27.70 -22.07
N GLY A 154 0.58 27.51 -23.29
CA GLY A 154 1.40 27.35 -24.51
C GLY A 154 1.49 28.68 -25.27
N ASN A 155 2.68 29.04 -25.72
CA ASN A 155 2.95 30.28 -26.45
C ASN A 155 3.66 29.98 -27.77
N GLU A 156 3.07 30.37 -28.90
CA GLU A 156 3.71 30.34 -30.21
C GLU A 156 3.70 31.77 -30.80
N ASN A 157 4.87 32.38 -30.90
CA ASN A 157 5.05 33.70 -31.52
C ASN A 157 4.08 34.77 -30.97
N GLY A 158 3.86 34.77 -29.65
CA GLY A 158 3.01 35.72 -28.93
C GLY A 158 1.54 35.29 -28.82
N LYS A 159 1.11 34.25 -29.53
CA LYS A 159 -0.23 33.67 -29.35
C LYS A 159 -0.18 32.71 -28.17
N LYS A 160 -0.97 33.02 -27.13
CA LYS A 160 -1.11 32.21 -25.92
C LYS A 160 -2.38 31.37 -25.98
N THR A 161 -2.29 30.13 -25.50
CA THR A 161 -3.41 29.22 -25.23
C THR A 161 -3.22 28.64 -23.84
N ILE A 162 -4.27 28.62 -23.03
CA ILE A 162 -4.25 27.97 -21.72
C ILE A 162 -5.11 26.70 -21.80
N LEU A 163 -4.56 25.57 -21.38
CA LEU A 163 -5.30 24.32 -21.21
C LEU A 163 -5.28 23.90 -19.75
N SER A 164 -6.23 23.06 -19.36
CA SER A 164 -6.32 22.53 -18.01
C SER A 164 -6.38 21.01 -17.98
N SER A 165 -5.85 20.42 -16.92
CA SER A 165 -5.98 18.99 -16.65
C SER A 165 -6.27 18.74 -15.18
N GLU A 166 -7.21 17.86 -14.91
CA GLU A 166 -7.54 17.35 -13.60
C GLU A 166 -6.81 16.04 -13.32
N MET A 167 -6.31 15.91 -12.10
CA MET A 167 -5.53 14.77 -11.61
C MET A 167 -6.05 14.33 -10.24
N SER A 168 -6.45 13.06 -10.04
CA SER A 168 -6.95 12.58 -8.73
C SER A 168 -6.10 11.49 -8.06
N PHE A 169 -5.96 11.56 -6.73
CA PHE A 169 -5.24 10.56 -5.92
C PHE A 169 -5.85 10.44 -4.52
N ALA A 170 -6.22 9.22 -4.11
CA ALA A 170 -6.73 8.95 -2.77
C ALA A 170 -6.02 7.71 -2.19
N PRO A 171 -5.54 7.75 -0.94
CA PRO A 171 -5.11 6.54 -0.26
C PRO A 171 -6.31 5.76 0.28
N ILE A 172 -6.18 4.44 0.30
CA ILE A 172 -7.02 3.51 1.05
C ILE A 172 -6.28 3.21 2.36
N ILE A 173 -6.93 3.46 3.50
CA ILE A 173 -6.35 3.17 4.81
C ILE A 173 -7.07 1.99 5.43
N SER A 174 -6.38 0.85 5.56
CA SER A 174 -6.95 -0.38 6.11
C SER A 174 -6.31 -0.75 7.45
N GLY A 175 -7.03 -1.55 8.24
CA GLY A 175 -6.61 -1.94 9.59
C GLY A 175 -7.00 -0.95 10.69
N LEU A 176 -7.79 0.08 10.36
CA LEU A 176 -8.43 0.95 11.33
C LEU A 176 -9.69 0.25 11.88
N VAL A 177 -9.57 -0.39 13.04
CA VAL A 177 -10.78 -0.86 13.75
C VAL A 177 -11.62 0.36 14.15
N THR A 178 -12.90 0.35 13.82
CA THR A 178 -13.87 1.41 14.15
C THR A 178 -14.16 1.42 15.65
N SER A 179 -14.57 2.59 16.15
CA SER A 179 -15.00 2.81 17.53
C SER A 179 -15.95 1.69 18.01
N GLY A 180 -15.52 0.94 19.02
CA GLY A 180 -16.26 -0.17 19.63
C GLY A 180 -15.76 -1.58 19.30
N GLY A 181 -14.91 -1.76 18.28
CA GLY A 181 -14.25 -3.04 17.97
C GLY A 181 -12.93 -3.21 18.71
N SER A 182 -12.62 -4.45 19.14
CA SER A 182 -11.31 -4.78 19.74
C SER A 182 -10.18 -4.39 18.78
N LEU A 183 -9.23 -3.58 19.25
CA LEU A 183 -8.07 -3.06 18.50
C LEU A 183 -7.05 -4.16 18.10
N TYR A 184 -7.44 -5.41 18.25
CA TYR A 184 -6.56 -6.57 18.21
C TYR A 184 -7.29 -7.73 17.56
N ILE A 185 -6.60 -8.39 16.64
CA ILE A 185 -7.07 -9.63 16.02
C ILE A 185 -6.84 -10.74 17.04
N PRO A 186 -7.88 -11.51 17.45
CA PRO A 186 -7.69 -12.66 18.33
C PRO A 186 -6.62 -13.62 17.78
N PRO A 187 -5.88 -14.34 18.64
CA PRO A 187 -4.94 -15.34 18.18
C PRO A 187 -5.63 -16.33 17.25
N THR A 188 -5.01 -16.60 16.10
CA THR A 188 -5.53 -17.60 15.14
C THR A 188 -5.14 -19.02 15.53
N PHE A 189 -4.22 -19.18 16.51
CA PHE A 189 -3.63 -20.46 16.92
C PHE A 189 -3.02 -21.24 15.75
N THR A 190 -2.55 -20.50 14.75
CA THR A 190 -1.88 -20.99 13.53
C THR A 190 -0.71 -20.06 13.17
N THR A 191 -0.09 -19.46 14.17
CA THR A 191 1.02 -18.51 13.99
C THR A 191 2.33 -19.22 13.66
N ILE A 192 2.48 -20.48 14.05
CA ILE A 192 3.60 -21.31 13.63
C ILE A 192 3.34 -21.76 12.19
N SER A 193 4.20 -21.31 11.26
CA SER A 193 4.10 -21.73 9.87
C SER A 193 4.49 -23.20 9.70
N GLU A 194 3.72 -23.91 8.87
CA GLU A 194 4.11 -25.26 8.43
C GLU A 194 5.51 -25.19 7.77
N PRO A 195 6.47 -26.04 8.17
CA PRO A 195 7.77 -26.07 7.53
C PRO A 195 7.65 -26.66 6.12
N ASN A 196 7.63 -25.81 5.10
CA ASN A 196 7.53 -26.15 3.66
C ASN A 196 8.32 -25.10 2.85
N PRO A 197 9.15 -25.46 1.84
CA PRO A 197 9.21 -26.76 1.12
C PRO A 197 10.35 -27.73 1.47
N ASN A 198 11.30 -27.34 2.33
CA ASN A 198 12.59 -28.03 2.42
C ASN A 198 12.72 -29.06 3.56
N VAL A 199 11.62 -29.58 4.13
CA VAL A 199 11.72 -30.64 5.15
C VAL A 199 12.21 -31.93 4.50
N PRO A 200 13.35 -32.51 4.93
CA PRO A 200 13.85 -33.77 4.40
C PRO A 200 12.80 -34.87 4.53
N ILE A 201 12.73 -35.78 3.55
CA ILE A 201 11.69 -36.81 3.51
C ILE A 201 11.67 -37.69 4.77
N TYR A 202 12.86 -37.99 5.33
CA TYR A 202 12.99 -38.77 6.56
C TYR A 202 12.59 -37.99 7.83
N CYS A 203 12.30 -36.70 7.73
CA CYS A 203 11.75 -35.87 8.79
C CYS A 203 10.24 -35.59 8.59
N LYS A 204 9.62 -36.19 7.56
CA LYS A 204 8.17 -36.24 7.38
C LYS A 204 7.65 -37.53 8.01
N ASP A 205 6.77 -37.41 8.99
CA ASP A 205 6.23 -38.51 9.80
C ASP A 205 7.29 -39.50 10.34
N PRO A 206 8.45 -39.04 10.85
CA PRO A 206 9.56 -39.91 11.24
C PRO A 206 9.16 -40.85 12.39
N ALA A 207 9.78 -42.03 12.49
CA ALA A 207 9.50 -42.96 13.60
C ALA A 207 9.92 -42.38 14.97
N SER A 208 10.93 -41.51 14.99
CA SER A 208 11.45 -40.83 16.17
C SER A 208 11.79 -39.37 15.86
N ILE A 209 11.90 -38.54 16.89
CA ILE A 209 12.27 -37.11 16.74
C ILE A 209 13.71 -36.99 16.21
N GLY A 210 14.62 -37.80 16.74
CA GLY A 210 16.00 -37.91 16.26
C GLY A 210 16.72 -36.58 16.02
N SER A 211 17.54 -36.55 14.96
CA SER A 211 18.36 -35.39 14.57
C SER A 211 17.62 -34.34 13.74
N CYS A 212 16.34 -34.57 13.40
CA CYS A 212 15.56 -33.63 12.59
C CYS A 212 15.42 -32.26 13.28
N THR A 213 15.88 -31.20 12.63
CA THR A 213 15.68 -29.82 13.11
C THR A 213 14.26 -29.32 12.86
N SER A 214 13.60 -29.84 11.83
CA SER A 214 12.20 -29.58 11.52
C SER A 214 11.50 -30.89 11.19
N ILE A 215 10.39 -31.16 11.87
CA ILE A 215 9.57 -32.35 11.70
C ILE A 215 8.18 -31.92 11.24
N LEU A 216 7.69 -32.58 10.19
CA LEU A 216 6.33 -32.43 9.72
C LEU A 216 5.59 -33.75 9.91
N VAL A 217 4.54 -33.74 10.73
CA VAL A 217 3.64 -34.87 10.93
C VAL A 217 2.37 -34.62 10.13
N THR A 218 2.11 -35.48 9.13
CA THR A 218 0.91 -35.42 8.30
C THR A 218 -0.13 -36.47 8.67
N SER A 219 0.26 -37.48 9.44
CA SER A 219 -0.67 -38.50 9.98
C SER A 219 -1.71 -37.88 10.93
N ALA A 220 -2.91 -38.49 10.97
CA ALA A 220 -4.00 -38.03 11.84
C ALA A 220 -3.66 -38.10 13.35
N THR A 221 -2.80 -39.04 13.74
CA THR A 221 -2.28 -39.16 15.10
C THR A 221 -0.83 -39.62 15.04
N LYS A 222 0.04 -38.97 15.81
CA LYS A 222 1.44 -39.37 15.95
C LYS A 222 1.87 -39.40 17.40
N THR A 223 2.53 -40.50 17.75
CA THR A 223 3.18 -40.67 19.05
C THR A 223 4.68 -40.76 18.86
N PHE A 224 5.41 -39.93 19.60
CA PHE A 224 6.85 -40.03 19.78
C PHE A 224 7.14 -40.52 21.20
N TYR A 225 8.14 -41.39 21.33
CA TYR A 225 8.64 -41.88 22.61
C TYR A 225 9.94 -41.19 23.03
N ASP A 226 10.45 -40.30 22.19
CA ASP A 226 11.66 -39.53 22.44
C ASP A 226 11.49 -38.53 23.58
N LYS A 227 12.57 -38.33 24.34
CA LYS A 227 12.66 -37.22 25.30
C LYS A 227 13.14 -35.96 24.57
N LEU A 228 12.58 -34.82 24.94
CA LEU A 228 13.04 -33.49 24.48
C LEU A 228 13.94 -32.79 25.51
N ASN A 229 14.59 -33.56 26.38
CA ASN A 229 15.49 -33.00 27.39
C ASN A 229 16.72 -32.35 26.74
N ASN A 230 17.02 -31.12 27.14
CA ASN A 230 18.15 -30.32 26.65
C ASN A 230 18.11 -30.08 25.12
N THR A 231 16.92 -30.19 24.51
CA THR A 231 16.75 -29.95 23.07
C THR A 231 16.81 -28.46 22.77
N SER A 232 17.45 -28.11 21.66
CA SER A 232 17.39 -26.76 21.11
C SER A 232 17.15 -26.69 19.62
N ASN A 233 16.68 -25.52 19.14
CA ASN A 233 16.51 -25.18 17.73
C ASN A 233 15.74 -26.24 16.93
N LYS A 234 14.56 -26.63 17.44
CA LYS A 234 13.76 -27.69 16.85
C LYS A 234 12.32 -27.24 16.62
N THR A 235 11.78 -27.57 15.46
CA THR A 235 10.37 -27.36 15.12
C THR A 235 9.67 -28.70 14.93
N ILE A 236 8.55 -28.90 15.61
CA ILE A 236 7.66 -30.05 15.41
C ILE A 236 6.29 -29.49 15.01
N TYR A 237 5.84 -29.80 13.81
CA TYR A 237 4.55 -29.37 13.30
C TYR A 237 3.68 -30.59 13.01
N SER A 238 2.48 -30.66 13.58
CA SER A 238 1.53 -31.75 13.35
C SER A 238 0.19 -31.26 12.81
N ARG A 239 -0.29 -31.88 11.74
CA ARG A 239 -1.66 -31.70 11.22
C ARG A 239 -2.72 -32.50 11.97
N GLY A 240 -2.27 -33.47 12.78
CA GLY A 240 -3.10 -34.35 13.59
C GLY A 240 -2.80 -34.23 15.07
N ASP A 241 -3.33 -35.15 15.88
CA ASP A 241 -3.00 -35.24 17.29
C ASP A 241 -1.52 -35.61 17.48
N LEU A 242 -0.85 -34.90 18.38
CA LEU A 242 0.56 -35.11 18.67
C LEU A 242 0.73 -35.53 20.13
N THR A 243 1.33 -36.69 20.35
CA THR A 243 1.64 -37.21 21.69
C THR A 243 3.14 -37.42 21.83
N LEU A 244 3.73 -36.84 22.87
CA LEU A 244 5.06 -37.21 23.38
C LEU A 244 4.81 -38.13 24.57
N ASP A 245 4.84 -39.44 24.36
CA ASP A 245 4.33 -40.41 25.34
C ASP A 245 5.23 -40.55 26.57
N ALA A 246 4.66 -40.91 27.72
CA ALA A 246 5.41 -41.01 28.96
C ALA A 246 6.54 -42.07 28.86
N PRO A 247 7.76 -41.79 29.36
CA PRO A 247 8.18 -40.64 30.15
C PRO A 247 8.92 -39.58 29.31
N ALA A 248 8.34 -39.12 28.18
CA ALA A 248 8.88 -38.05 27.33
C ALA A 248 8.94 -36.70 28.07
N ASN A 249 9.95 -36.57 28.93
CA ASN A 249 10.31 -35.31 29.54
C ASN A 249 10.87 -34.36 28.48
N ALA A 250 10.51 -33.09 28.61
CA ALA A 250 10.91 -31.99 27.75
C ALA A 250 11.54 -30.88 28.62
N ASN A 251 12.50 -31.26 29.47
CA ASN A 251 13.16 -30.35 30.39
C ASN A 251 14.31 -29.59 29.72
N ASN A 252 14.57 -28.37 30.15
CA ASN A 252 15.65 -27.51 29.67
C ASN A 252 15.63 -27.28 28.15
N MET A 253 14.43 -27.22 27.53
CA MET A 253 14.30 -26.86 26.12
C MET A 253 14.65 -25.39 25.88
N SER A 254 15.27 -25.10 24.74
CA SER A 254 15.51 -23.72 24.29
C SER A 254 15.27 -23.54 22.79
N TYR A 255 14.57 -22.49 22.36
CA TYR A 255 14.28 -22.28 20.91
C TYR A 255 13.58 -23.50 20.27
N VAL A 256 12.61 -24.07 20.98
CA VAL A 256 11.80 -25.19 20.48
C VAL A 256 10.41 -24.69 20.15
N THR A 257 9.90 -25.09 19.00
CA THR A 257 8.58 -24.74 18.48
C THR A 257 7.77 -26.02 18.30
N ILE A 258 6.59 -26.11 18.91
CA ILE A 258 5.69 -27.26 18.78
C ILE A 258 4.31 -26.75 18.36
N HIS A 259 3.79 -27.28 17.26
CA HIS A 259 2.46 -26.99 16.74
C HIS A 259 1.64 -28.28 16.58
N SER A 260 0.36 -28.22 16.94
CA SER A 260 -0.62 -29.27 16.64
C SER A 260 -1.94 -28.67 16.18
N ASP A 261 -2.40 -29.05 14.98
CA ASP A 261 -3.72 -28.70 14.45
C ASP A 261 -4.87 -29.41 15.19
N LYS A 262 -4.54 -30.39 16.04
CA LYS A 262 -5.46 -31.06 16.97
C LYS A 262 -4.89 -30.93 18.38
N SER A 263 -5.00 -31.94 19.23
CA SER A 263 -4.51 -31.87 20.60
C SER A 263 -3.00 -32.14 20.68
N LEU A 264 -2.37 -31.64 21.74
CA LEU A 264 -1.00 -31.91 22.10
C LEU A 264 -0.95 -32.53 23.50
N THR A 265 -0.35 -33.70 23.60
CA THR A 265 -0.08 -34.37 24.89
C THR A 265 1.43 -34.48 25.12
N ILE A 266 1.89 -34.05 26.29
CA ILE A 266 3.26 -34.29 26.76
C ILE A 266 3.17 -35.14 28.04
N GLY A 267 3.53 -36.41 27.90
CA GLY A 267 3.46 -37.44 28.94
C GLY A 267 4.47 -37.27 30.07
N GLY A 268 5.43 -36.35 29.94
CA GLY A 268 6.45 -36.06 30.94
C GLY A 268 6.35 -34.65 31.54
N ASN A 269 7.42 -34.26 32.24
CA ASN A 269 7.58 -32.90 32.73
C ASN A 269 8.11 -31.98 31.62
N VAL A 270 7.68 -30.73 31.63
CA VAL A 270 8.23 -29.63 30.84
C VAL A 270 8.78 -28.61 31.84
N GLN A 271 10.04 -28.74 32.24
CA GLN A 271 10.65 -27.83 33.21
C GLN A 271 11.79 -27.01 32.63
N ASN A 272 11.93 -25.77 33.10
CA ASN A 272 13.00 -24.85 32.69
C ASN A 272 13.02 -24.62 31.16
N ALA A 273 11.85 -24.66 30.51
CA ALA A 273 11.74 -24.38 29.08
C ALA A 273 11.85 -22.87 28.84
N SER A 274 12.79 -22.43 28.01
CA SER A 274 13.05 -21.01 27.72
C SER A 274 12.95 -20.75 26.23
N LYS A 275 12.43 -19.59 25.80
CA LYS A 275 12.27 -19.29 24.35
C LYS A 275 11.55 -20.42 23.59
N VAL A 276 10.58 -21.05 24.22
CA VAL A 276 9.78 -22.14 23.62
C VAL A 276 8.45 -21.59 23.15
N THR A 277 8.00 -22.00 21.98
CA THR A 277 6.67 -21.67 21.46
C THR A 277 5.86 -22.94 21.33
N ILE A 278 4.74 -23.03 22.04
CA ILE A 278 3.78 -24.14 21.91
C ILE A 278 2.46 -23.58 21.44
N GLU A 279 1.92 -24.14 20.35
CA GLU A 279 0.61 -23.78 19.82
C GLU A 279 -0.21 -25.04 19.58
N THR A 280 -1.49 -25.02 19.99
CA THR A 280 -2.39 -26.13 19.70
C THR A 280 -3.82 -25.63 19.48
N ILE A 281 -4.47 -26.16 18.44
CA ILE A 281 -5.88 -25.88 18.10
C ILE A 281 -6.81 -26.73 18.98
N GLY A 282 -6.37 -27.91 19.40
CA GLY A 282 -7.09 -28.77 20.32
C GLY A 282 -6.75 -28.46 21.78
N ASN A 283 -6.72 -29.52 22.60
CA ASN A 283 -6.38 -29.43 24.01
C ASN A 283 -4.87 -29.58 24.22
N LEU A 284 -4.36 -28.98 25.28
CA LEU A 284 -2.99 -29.22 25.77
C LEU A 284 -3.03 -30.04 27.06
N ASN A 285 -2.47 -31.25 27.03
CA ASN A 285 -2.38 -32.12 28.20
C ASN A 285 -0.92 -32.29 28.62
N ILE A 286 -0.57 -31.90 29.83
CA ILE A 286 0.76 -32.09 30.42
C ILE A 286 0.64 -32.95 31.66
N ILE A 287 1.15 -34.18 31.60
CA ILE A 287 1.07 -35.12 32.73
C ILE A 287 2.01 -34.72 33.88
N GLY A 288 3.10 -34.02 33.57
CA GLY A 288 4.11 -33.59 34.54
C GLY A 288 3.96 -32.16 35.04
N HIS A 289 5.05 -31.63 35.59
CA HIS A 289 5.17 -30.20 35.90
C HIS A 289 5.33 -29.40 34.60
N PHE A 290 4.70 -28.23 34.53
CA PHE A 290 4.84 -27.30 33.41
C PHE A 290 5.43 -25.97 33.89
N ARG A 291 6.70 -25.72 33.60
CA ARG A 291 7.42 -24.51 33.98
C ARG A 291 8.03 -23.83 32.77
N LEU A 292 7.58 -22.61 32.51
CA LEU A 292 8.05 -21.74 31.43
C LEU A 292 8.92 -20.61 31.98
N LEU A 293 10.05 -20.38 31.31
CA LEU A 293 11.01 -19.31 31.53
C LEU A 293 10.86 -18.23 30.44
N SER A 294 11.66 -17.16 30.59
CA SER A 294 11.66 -16.00 29.70
C SER A 294 11.71 -16.35 28.21
N GLY A 295 10.95 -15.59 27.42
CA GLY A 295 10.80 -15.73 25.98
C GLY A 295 9.88 -16.87 25.55
N SER A 296 9.31 -17.64 26.49
CA SER A 296 8.40 -18.73 26.13
C SER A 296 6.97 -18.25 25.97
N THR A 297 6.28 -18.76 24.96
CA THR A 297 4.89 -18.42 24.65
C THR A 297 4.08 -19.69 24.39
N VAL A 298 2.89 -19.77 24.98
CA VAL A 298 1.98 -20.90 24.79
C VAL A 298 0.60 -20.40 24.42
N HIS A 299 0.05 -20.88 23.32
CA HIS A 299 -1.31 -20.54 22.85
C HIS A 299 -2.12 -21.82 22.67
N VAL A 300 -3.25 -21.91 23.38
CA VAL A 300 -4.12 -23.08 23.37
C VAL A 300 -5.54 -22.64 23.04
N LYS A 301 -6.10 -23.16 21.95
CA LYS A 301 -7.48 -22.84 21.56
C LYS A 301 -8.51 -23.63 22.38
N GLY A 302 -8.22 -24.89 22.69
CA GLY A 302 -9.03 -25.74 23.54
C GLY A 302 -8.73 -25.55 25.03
N ASN A 303 -8.89 -26.63 25.79
CA ASN A 303 -8.65 -26.68 27.22
C ASN A 303 -7.19 -27.07 27.52
N VAL A 304 -6.74 -26.71 28.72
CA VAL A 304 -5.44 -27.10 29.25
C VAL A 304 -5.65 -27.95 30.50
N ASP A 305 -5.04 -29.12 30.53
CA ASP A 305 -4.94 -29.97 31.73
C ASP A 305 -3.46 -30.18 32.07
N ILE A 306 -3.06 -29.77 33.28
CA ILE A 306 -1.74 -29.98 33.84
C ILE A 306 -1.89 -30.78 35.13
N THR A 307 -1.57 -32.07 35.08
CA THR A 307 -1.79 -33.00 36.20
C THR A 307 -0.92 -32.68 37.43
N LYS A 308 0.10 -31.80 37.30
CA LYS A 308 0.89 -31.29 38.42
C LYS A 308 0.84 -29.75 38.50
N ASN A 309 1.99 -29.09 38.57
CA ASN A 309 2.07 -27.64 38.82
C ASN A 309 2.38 -26.89 37.53
N LEU A 310 1.67 -25.79 37.31
CA LEU A 310 2.03 -24.75 36.35
C LEU A 310 2.87 -23.67 37.03
N ARG A 311 3.98 -23.27 36.41
CA ARG A 311 4.78 -22.12 36.83
C ARG A 311 5.17 -21.24 35.64
N LEU A 312 4.90 -19.95 35.74
CA LEU A 312 5.25 -18.95 34.73
C LEU A 312 6.24 -17.94 35.32
N ASP A 313 7.51 -18.03 34.93
CA ASP A 313 8.57 -17.10 35.33
C ASP A 313 8.57 -15.81 34.45
N PRO A 314 9.30 -14.74 34.81
CA PRO A 314 9.26 -13.46 34.11
C PRO A 314 9.55 -13.58 32.61
N GLY A 315 8.76 -12.87 31.80
CA GLY A 315 8.90 -12.89 30.34
C GLY A 315 8.36 -14.15 29.66
N SER A 316 7.68 -15.05 30.40
CA SER A 316 6.88 -16.13 29.82
C SER A 316 5.41 -15.72 29.69
N LYS A 317 4.70 -16.28 28.71
CA LYS A 317 3.29 -16.00 28.47
C LYS A 317 2.51 -17.26 28.11
N MET A 318 1.31 -17.39 28.65
CA MET A 318 0.37 -18.45 28.31
C MET A 318 -1.04 -17.87 28.09
N CYS A 319 -1.63 -18.23 26.96
CA CYS A 319 -2.95 -17.80 26.52
C CYS A 319 -3.84 -19.01 26.25
N VAL A 320 -4.94 -19.12 26.97
CA VAL A 320 -5.87 -20.26 26.92
C VAL A 320 -7.27 -19.78 26.58
N ASN A 321 -7.83 -20.29 25.48
CA ASN A 321 -9.18 -19.93 25.06
C ASN A 321 -10.28 -20.79 25.69
N GLY A 322 -9.99 -22.05 26.01
CA GLY A 322 -10.84 -22.88 26.85
C GLY A 322 -10.59 -22.68 28.35
N THR A 323 -10.68 -23.76 29.12
CA THR A 323 -10.40 -23.76 30.56
C THR A 323 -8.96 -24.18 30.86
N LEU A 324 -8.50 -23.86 32.08
CA LEU A 324 -7.23 -24.35 32.63
C LEU A 324 -7.52 -25.13 33.90
N ASP A 325 -7.12 -26.40 33.93
CA ASP A 325 -7.02 -27.20 35.16
C ASP A 325 -5.55 -27.48 35.47
N ALA A 326 -5.15 -27.21 36.70
CA ALA A 326 -3.82 -27.48 37.21
C ALA A 326 -3.86 -27.60 38.73
N LYS A 327 -3.11 -28.55 39.32
CA LYS A 327 -3.08 -28.71 40.79
C LYS A 327 -2.61 -27.45 41.51
N LYS A 328 -1.68 -26.72 40.90
CA LYS A 328 -1.17 -25.46 41.43
C LYS A 328 -0.68 -24.56 40.30
N VAL A 329 -1.10 -23.30 40.31
CA VAL A 329 -0.61 -22.26 39.41
C VAL A 329 0.30 -21.31 40.19
N GLN A 330 1.54 -21.13 39.73
CA GLN A 330 2.54 -20.25 40.34
C GLN A 330 2.97 -19.17 39.36
N MET A 331 2.55 -17.93 39.61
CA MET A 331 2.94 -16.76 38.83
C MET A 331 4.18 -16.12 39.48
N LYS A 332 5.31 -16.13 38.78
CA LYS A 332 6.57 -15.50 39.21
C LYS A 332 6.94 -14.30 38.31
N GLY A 333 5.94 -13.61 37.77
CA GLY A 333 6.12 -12.50 36.83
C GLY A 333 5.88 -12.86 35.37
N GLY A 334 5.53 -14.12 35.06
CA GLY A 334 4.95 -14.47 33.76
C GLY A 334 3.49 -14.02 33.64
N ILE A 335 2.93 -14.15 32.45
CA ILE A 335 1.56 -13.71 32.13
C ILE A 335 0.71 -14.94 31.81
N LEU A 336 -0.44 -15.07 32.47
CA LEU A 336 -1.47 -16.06 32.17
C LEU A 336 -2.76 -15.34 31.81
N VAL A 337 -3.32 -15.66 30.66
CA VAL A 337 -4.61 -15.12 30.22
C VAL A 337 -5.52 -16.29 29.86
N ILE A 338 -6.67 -16.35 30.53
CA ILE A 338 -7.74 -17.31 30.24
C ILE A 338 -8.89 -16.50 29.67
N LYS A 339 -9.36 -16.87 28.47
CA LYS A 339 -10.34 -16.09 27.70
C LYS A 339 -11.60 -15.76 28.49
N SER A 340 -12.15 -16.73 29.23
CA SER A 340 -13.35 -16.54 30.04
C SER A 340 -13.19 -15.52 31.17
N ASN A 341 -11.96 -15.17 31.53
CA ASN A 341 -11.66 -14.31 32.68
C ASN A 341 -11.30 -12.88 32.26
N VAL A 342 -11.30 -12.57 30.96
CA VAL A 342 -10.93 -11.26 30.42
C VAL A 342 -11.91 -10.82 29.33
N THR A 343 -11.94 -9.52 29.04
CA THR A 343 -12.74 -8.98 27.93
C THR A 343 -12.15 -9.38 26.57
N GLU A 344 -12.92 -9.26 25.48
CA GLU A 344 -12.41 -9.46 24.12
C GLU A 344 -11.21 -8.56 23.80
N THR A 345 -11.27 -7.30 24.27
CA THR A 345 -10.20 -6.32 24.09
C THR A 345 -8.93 -6.74 24.82
N GLU A 346 -9.02 -7.14 26.09
CA GLU A 346 -7.85 -7.56 26.86
C GLU A 346 -7.28 -8.89 26.34
N TRP A 347 -8.15 -9.80 25.90
CA TRP A 347 -7.74 -11.03 25.22
C TRP A 347 -6.94 -10.74 23.95
N GLY A 348 -7.47 -9.90 23.06
CA GLY A 348 -6.76 -9.52 21.84
C GLY A 348 -5.45 -8.78 22.13
N LYS A 349 -5.43 -7.91 23.13
CA LYS A 349 -4.22 -7.18 23.53
C LYS A 349 -3.10 -8.10 24.02
N GLN A 350 -3.43 -9.06 24.86
CA GLN A 350 -2.42 -9.92 25.49
C GLN A 350 -2.06 -11.14 24.63
N CYS A 351 -3.04 -11.68 23.91
CA CYS A 351 -2.93 -12.96 23.20
C CYS A 351 -3.05 -12.84 21.69
N GLY A 352 -3.57 -11.73 21.18
CA GLY A 352 -3.77 -11.51 19.75
C GLY A 352 -2.57 -10.87 19.04
N LYS A 353 -2.81 -10.45 17.81
CA LYS A 353 -1.90 -9.61 17.03
C LYS A 353 -2.52 -8.23 16.84
N SER A 354 -1.69 -7.19 16.90
CA SER A 354 -2.12 -5.88 16.42
C SER A 354 -2.49 -5.98 14.93
N PRO A 355 -3.60 -5.38 14.48
CA PRO A 355 -3.92 -5.34 13.06
C PRO A 355 -2.78 -4.67 12.30
N THR A 356 -2.41 -5.26 11.16
CA THR A 356 -1.43 -4.65 10.26
C THR A 356 -2.07 -3.41 9.67
N LEU A 357 -1.58 -2.24 10.06
CA LEU A 357 -2.02 -0.97 9.48
C LEU A 357 -1.41 -0.80 8.08
N THR A 358 -2.27 -0.70 7.07
CA THR A 358 -1.84 -0.42 5.69
C THR A 358 -2.38 0.93 5.23
N VAL A 359 -1.54 1.64 4.49
CA VAL A 359 -1.88 2.87 3.78
C VAL A 359 -1.48 2.58 2.35
N GLU A 360 -2.46 2.22 1.54
CA GLU A 360 -2.29 1.83 0.15
C GLU A 360 -2.69 2.99 -0.73
N TRP A 361 -1.91 3.24 -1.76
CA TRP A 361 -2.17 4.31 -2.71
C TRP A 361 -2.48 3.69 -4.06
N GLY A 362 -3.35 4.33 -4.83
CA GLY A 362 -3.57 3.92 -6.21
C GLY A 362 -2.27 4.02 -7.02
N ASP A 363 -2.06 3.05 -7.92
CA ASP A 363 -0.88 2.95 -8.78
C ASP A 363 -0.71 4.14 -9.73
N LYS A 364 -1.80 4.87 -9.99
CA LYS A 364 -1.85 5.96 -10.98
C LYS A 364 -2.73 7.09 -10.50
N VAL A 365 -2.31 8.30 -10.86
CA VAL A 365 -3.15 9.49 -10.83
C VAL A 365 -4.06 9.46 -12.06
N TYR A 366 -5.37 9.60 -11.89
CA TYR A 366 -6.32 9.60 -13.01
C TYR A 366 -6.35 10.98 -13.66
N ASN A 367 -6.19 11.02 -14.99
CA ASN A 367 -6.10 12.26 -15.74
C ASN A 367 -7.36 12.50 -16.56
N ASN A 368 -7.95 13.69 -16.44
CA ASN A 368 -8.91 14.21 -17.39
C ASN A 368 -8.37 15.52 -17.98
N VAL A 369 -8.45 15.69 -19.31
CA VAL A 369 -7.99 16.91 -19.99
C VAL A 369 -9.22 17.65 -20.48
N ASN A 370 -9.42 18.86 -19.95
CA ASN A 370 -10.56 19.70 -20.32
C ASN A 370 -10.08 20.80 -21.27
N TYR A 371 -10.71 20.88 -22.43
CA TYR A 371 -10.47 21.93 -23.41
C TYR A 371 -11.48 23.06 -23.16
N GLU A 372 -11.02 24.21 -22.67
CA GLU A 372 -11.79 25.44 -22.69
C GLU A 372 -11.48 26.16 -24.01
N TYR A 373 -12.48 26.25 -24.90
CA TYR A 373 -12.38 26.93 -26.20
C TYR A 373 -12.83 28.38 -26.11
#